data_AF-A0A179I4V3-F1
#
_entry.id   AF-A0A179I4V3-F1
#
_cell.length_a   1.000
_cell.length_b   1.000
_cell.length_c   1.000
_cell.angle_alpha   90.00
_cell.angle_beta   90.00
_cell.angle_gamma   90.00
#
_symmetry.space_group_name_H-M   'P 1'
#
loop_
_entity.id
_entity.type
_entity.pdbx_description
1 polymer ?
#
loop_
_entity_poly.entity_id
_entity_poly.type
_entity_poly.pdbx_seq_one_letter_code
_entity_poly.pdbx_strand_id
1 'polypeptide(L)'
;MAAPSYTRCAQRLLLRLRPRPQLAQQSLASCQIRAIHKSVSRLSTNAPPSQSFKPRHRAAMVFAAGLAFVAIGTYVAPKVSFDSSTAMMSNFKSPIETLPQKPEPDFLDTRDAALPRYRLSEVKEHDGKSERPWVIHGDKVYDITEWISAHPGGPVILRAAGGSIEPYWNIFAIHKNQYVYDILQQYLIGFVHPADLHDGKPPQDAIEDPFADDPIRHPDLITKTAKPQNAETPGEAMSAQFLTPNDLFYVRNHMWVPRIAENESDDHLLSIELLDGSVKEYTLRDLKAKFPKHEVTAVLQCSGNRRKHMSEGSGRATNGLQWSAGAISNACWEGVLLADVLKDAGFETDQGMSGTSEVKHVQFNGMEAYGASIPVRKAVDPQGDVLLAYGMNGQPLPRDHGYPLRAIVPGHVAARSVKWLNQITLSEDESTSQWQRKDYKCFGPNQTKVDWEKAPAIQELPVQSAATDEVYNCQPESHAATWNFRGNLANAWHRVQVCSECAPEKNNKQEEVVEKKKGRN
;
A
#
# COMPACT_ATOMS: atom_id res chain seq x y z
N MET A 1 -40.40 -38.08 2.61
CA MET A 1 -39.08 -37.64 2.13
C MET A 1 -38.77 -36.32 2.80
N ALA A 2 -37.72 -36.29 3.60
CA ALA A 2 -37.44 -35.26 4.59
C ALA A 2 -36.65 -34.09 3.98
N ALA A 3 -37.05 -32.87 4.34
CA ALA A 3 -36.26 -31.65 4.20
C ALA A 3 -35.41 -31.47 5.48
N PRO A 4 -34.13 -31.08 5.40
CA PRO A 4 -33.31 -30.89 6.58
C PRO A 4 -33.58 -29.55 7.26
N SER A 5 -33.71 -29.66 8.57
CA SER A 5 -33.98 -28.65 9.58
C SER A 5 -32.85 -27.63 9.76
N TYR A 6 -33.15 -26.34 9.55
CA TYR A 6 -32.39 -25.24 10.12
C TYR A 6 -33.27 -24.53 11.15
N THR A 7 -33.06 -24.80 12.44
CA THR A 7 -33.53 -23.93 13.52
C THR A 7 -32.88 -24.33 14.84
N ARG A 8 -32.08 -23.41 15.41
CA ARG A 8 -31.96 -23.13 16.85
C ARG A 8 -30.84 -22.10 17.10
N CYS A 9 -31.13 -20.81 16.88
CA CYS A 9 -30.40 -19.73 17.55
C CYS A 9 -31.13 -18.37 17.62
N ALA A 10 -32.35 -18.22 17.07
CA ALA A 10 -33.03 -16.93 16.97
C ALA A 10 -34.22 -16.73 17.93
N GLN A 11 -34.23 -17.38 19.11
CA GLN A 11 -35.39 -17.30 20.02
C GLN A 11 -35.08 -17.13 21.51
N ARG A 12 -34.01 -16.41 21.87
CA ARG A 12 -33.79 -15.89 23.23
C ARG A 12 -33.11 -14.53 23.23
N LEU A 13 -33.81 -13.45 22.83
CA LEU A 13 -33.44 -12.09 23.20
C LEU A 13 -34.59 -11.08 23.06
N LEU A 14 -35.79 -11.40 23.58
CA LEU A 14 -36.96 -10.50 23.48
C LEU A 14 -37.71 -10.23 24.80
N LEU A 15 -37.06 -10.39 25.95
CA LEU A 15 -37.66 -10.00 27.23
C LEU A 15 -36.60 -9.43 28.17
N ARG A 16 -36.41 -8.11 28.14
CA ARG A 16 -36.09 -7.20 29.27
C ARG A 16 -35.57 -5.85 28.75
N LEU A 17 -36.49 -4.97 28.37
CA LEU A 17 -36.24 -3.53 28.36
C LEU A 17 -37.30 -2.88 29.26
N ARG A 18 -36.88 -2.47 30.46
CA ARG A 18 -37.63 -1.54 31.30
C ARG A 18 -37.14 -0.11 30.97
N PRO A 19 -38.02 0.89 30.84
CA PRO A 19 -37.60 2.27 30.66
C PRO A 19 -37.00 2.83 31.97
N ARG A 20 -35.88 3.56 31.85
CA ARG A 20 -35.31 4.36 32.97
C ARG A 20 -36.01 5.72 33.06
N PRO A 21 -36.10 6.32 34.27
CA PRO A 21 -36.84 7.56 34.51
C PRO A 21 -36.06 8.82 34.10
N GLN A 22 -36.82 9.87 33.77
CA GLN A 22 -36.37 11.21 33.42
C GLN A 22 -35.47 11.83 34.51
N LEU A 23 -34.33 12.38 34.10
CA LEU A 23 -33.48 13.24 34.92
C LEU A 23 -33.84 14.71 34.68
N ALA A 24 -33.90 15.44 35.79
CA ALA A 24 -34.44 16.77 35.95
C ALA A 24 -33.68 17.86 35.17
N GLN A 25 -34.45 18.84 34.69
CA GLN A 25 -33.97 20.14 34.22
C GLN A 25 -33.23 20.87 35.35
N GLN A 26 -32.00 21.31 35.08
CA GLN A 26 -31.36 22.39 35.84
C GLN A 26 -31.15 23.59 34.93
N SER A 27 -31.62 24.74 35.42
CA SER A 27 -31.57 26.05 34.81
C SER A 27 -30.15 26.56 34.64
N LEU A 28 -29.84 27.17 33.49
CA LEU A 28 -28.69 28.06 33.35
C LEU A 28 -29.17 29.48 33.08
N ALA A 29 -28.68 30.37 33.93
CA ALA A 29 -28.97 31.79 33.97
C ALA A 29 -28.31 32.55 32.81
N SER A 30 -28.97 33.64 32.46
CA SER A 30 -28.62 34.70 31.52
C SER A 30 -27.24 35.33 31.75
N CYS A 31 -26.48 35.58 30.68
CA CYS A 31 -25.62 36.75 30.62
C CYS A 31 -25.49 37.29 29.18
N GLN A 32 -25.61 38.61 29.06
CA GLN A 32 -25.73 39.41 27.85
C GLN A 32 -24.38 39.57 27.12
N ILE A 33 -24.42 39.67 25.79
CA ILE A 33 -23.35 40.34 25.03
C ILE A 33 -23.98 41.40 24.12
N ARG A 34 -23.54 42.64 24.34
CA ARG A 34 -23.92 43.88 23.66
C ARG A 34 -23.32 43.97 22.25
N ALA A 35 -24.09 44.57 21.35
CA ALA A 35 -23.67 45.07 20.05
C ALA A 35 -22.74 46.30 20.18
N ILE A 36 -21.77 46.42 19.28
CA ILE A 36 -21.07 47.68 18.98
C ILE A 36 -21.00 47.87 17.46
N HIS A 37 -21.64 48.94 17.00
CA HIS A 37 -21.53 49.56 15.68
C HIS A 37 -20.30 50.50 15.61
N LYS A 38 -19.62 50.58 14.46
CA LYS A 38 -18.90 51.75 13.88
C LYS A 38 -18.30 51.31 12.51
N SER A 39 -18.89 51.68 11.36
CA SER A 39 -18.78 52.94 10.58
C SER A 39 -17.64 53.00 9.54
N VAL A 40 -18.00 52.71 8.28
CA VAL A 40 -17.75 53.45 7.02
C VAL A 40 -16.35 54.01 6.68
N SER A 41 -15.79 53.62 5.52
CA SER A 41 -15.46 54.56 4.42
C SER A 41 -15.07 53.85 3.11
N ARG A 42 -15.52 54.46 2.00
CA ARG A 42 -15.29 54.10 0.59
C ARG A 42 -13.87 54.47 0.18
N LEU A 43 -13.26 53.70 -0.71
CA LEU A 43 -12.38 54.22 -1.77
C LEU A 43 -12.52 53.32 -3.01
N SER A 44 -12.66 53.97 -4.15
CA SER A 44 -12.98 53.44 -5.48
C SER A 44 -11.79 53.67 -6.42
N THR A 45 -11.80 52.96 -7.56
CA THR A 45 -11.00 53.17 -8.79
C THR A 45 -9.53 52.71 -8.69
N ASN A 46 -8.86 52.04 -9.64
CA ASN A 46 -9.06 51.74 -11.06
C ASN A 46 -8.27 50.46 -11.41
N ALA A 47 -8.79 49.60 -12.28
CA ALA A 47 -8.00 48.55 -12.95
C ALA A 47 -8.19 48.64 -14.47
N PRO A 48 -7.12 48.71 -15.30
CA PRO A 48 -7.21 48.80 -16.75
C PRO A 48 -7.40 47.43 -17.44
N PRO A 49 -7.85 47.41 -18.72
CA PRO A 49 -8.51 46.24 -19.31
C PRO A 49 -7.60 45.28 -20.08
N SER A 50 -8.06 44.02 -20.09
CA SER A 50 -7.93 42.93 -21.08
C SER A 50 -6.81 42.96 -22.13
N GLN A 51 -6.02 41.87 -22.18
CA GLN A 51 -5.46 41.37 -23.44
C GLN A 51 -5.92 39.93 -23.70
N SER A 52 -6.60 39.77 -24.83
CA SER A 52 -7.11 38.53 -25.40
C SER A 52 -5.96 37.67 -25.94
N PHE A 53 -5.82 36.44 -25.44
CA PHE A 53 -5.01 35.41 -26.11
C PHE A 53 -5.90 34.54 -26.99
N LYS A 54 -5.71 34.63 -28.31
CA LYS A 54 -6.33 33.74 -29.32
C LYS A 54 -5.60 32.39 -29.32
N PRO A 55 -6.31 31.24 -29.35
CA PRO A 55 -5.68 29.96 -29.63
C PRO A 55 -5.45 29.81 -31.15
N ARG A 56 -4.22 29.49 -31.55
CA ARG A 56 -3.87 29.13 -32.93
C ARG A 56 -4.21 27.66 -33.15
N HIS A 57 -5.24 27.43 -33.97
CA HIS A 57 -5.49 26.14 -34.62
C HIS A 57 -4.33 25.80 -35.58
N ARG A 58 -3.74 24.62 -35.44
CA ARG A 58 -3.00 23.97 -36.53
C ARG A 58 -3.81 22.77 -37.00
N ALA A 59 -4.46 22.95 -38.14
CA ALA A 59 -5.00 21.88 -38.95
C ALA A 59 -3.82 21.14 -39.60
N ALA A 60 -3.76 19.82 -39.44
CA ALA A 60 -2.94 18.95 -40.27
C ALA A 60 -3.89 18.20 -41.20
N MET A 61 -3.76 18.47 -42.50
CA MET A 61 -4.48 17.80 -43.58
C MET A 61 -4.07 16.32 -43.64
N VAL A 62 -5.08 15.46 -43.71
CA VAL A 62 -4.98 14.09 -44.17
C VAL A 62 -4.94 14.10 -45.70
N PHE A 63 -3.89 13.55 -46.29
CA PHE A 63 -3.87 13.13 -47.69
C PHE A 63 -3.75 11.61 -47.73
N ALA A 64 -4.70 10.98 -48.42
CA ALA A 64 -4.71 9.57 -48.78
C ALA A 64 -4.28 9.42 -50.24
N ALA A 65 -3.37 8.46 -50.49
CA ALA A 65 -3.09 7.71 -51.74
C ALA A 65 -1.64 7.19 -51.64
N GLY A 66 -1.25 5.96 -51.94
CA GLY A 66 -1.93 4.81 -52.52
C GLY A 66 -0.91 3.66 -52.66
N LEU A 67 -1.45 2.43 -52.77
CA LEU A 67 -0.96 1.25 -53.50
C LEU A 67 0.51 0.75 -53.39
N ALA A 68 0.60 -0.46 -52.83
CA ALA A 68 1.27 -1.67 -53.32
C ALA A 68 2.82 -1.72 -53.43
N PHE A 69 3.44 -2.68 -52.75
CA PHE A 69 4.04 -3.87 -53.38
C PHE A 69 4.39 -4.91 -52.31
N VAL A 70 3.90 -6.14 -52.50
CA VAL A 70 4.30 -7.35 -51.77
C VAL A 70 5.57 -7.88 -52.42
N ALA A 71 6.66 -7.95 -51.66
CA ALA A 71 7.85 -8.69 -52.05
C ALA A 71 8.12 -9.77 -50.99
N ILE A 72 7.79 -11.01 -51.35
CA ILE A 72 8.15 -12.22 -50.62
C ILE A 72 9.65 -12.43 -50.84
N GLY A 73 10.45 -12.15 -49.80
CA GLY A 73 11.86 -12.51 -49.73
C GLY A 73 12.03 -13.78 -48.91
N THR A 74 12.26 -14.90 -49.58
CA THR A 74 12.64 -16.18 -48.96
C THR A 74 14.01 -16.05 -48.31
N TYR A 75 14.06 -15.98 -46.99
CA TYR A 75 15.32 -16.07 -46.23
C TYR A 75 15.62 -17.55 -45.95
N VAL A 76 16.59 -18.11 -46.67
CA VAL A 76 17.15 -19.44 -46.41
C VAL A 76 18.26 -19.28 -45.38
N ALA A 77 18.01 -19.70 -44.13
CA ALA A 77 19.05 -19.83 -43.12
C ALA A 77 19.80 -21.16 -43.32
N PRO A 78 21.15 -21.18 -43.33
CA PRO A 78 21.88 -22.43 -43.31
C PRO A 78 21.79 -23.06 -41.92
N LYS A 79 21.35 -24.33 -41.88
CA LYS A 79 21.43 -25.21 -40.72
C LYS A 79 22.90 -25.54 -40.47
N VAL A 80 23.43 -25.17 -39.31
CA VAL A 80 24.67 -25.76 -38.79
C VAL A 80 24.29 -26.59 -37.58
N SER A 81 24.31 -27.91 -37.78
CA SER A 81 24.25 -28.92 -36.72
C SER A 81 25.63 -29.06 -36.11
N PHE A 82 25.74 -28.95 -34.78
CA PHE A 82 26.92 -29.41 -34.05
C PHE A 82 26.53 -30.67 -33.29
N ASP A 83 27.01 -31.81 -33.80
CA ASP A 83 26.93 -33.10 -33.13
C ASP A 83 28.09 -33.23 -32.13
N SER A 84 27.76 -33.84 -31.00
CA SER A 84 28.65 -34.02 -29.87
C SER A 84 29.46 -35.31 -30.01
N SER A 85 30.66 -35.28 -29.41
CA SER A 85 31.42 -36.45 -28.92
C SER A 85 32.18 -37.31 -29.94
N THR A 86 33.53 -37.31 -29.87
CA THR A 86 34.32 -38.40 -29.23
C THR A 86 35.80 -38.38 -29.65
N ALA A 87 36.68 -38.31 -28.65
CA ALA A 87 38.07 -38.82 -28.55
C ALA A 87 39.19 -38.33 -29.50
N MET A 88 40.20 -37.69 -28.91
CA MET A 88 41.52 -38.31 -28.75
C MET A 88 42.36 -37.59 -27.69
N MET A 89 42.71 -38.30 -26.62
CA MET A 89 43.79 -37.91 -25.71
C MET A 89 45.13 -38.21 -26.39
N SER A 90 45.95 -37.19 -26.67
CA SER A 90 47.39 -37.38 -26.82
C SER A 90 48.15 -36.07 -26.62
N ASN A 91 49.08 -36.10 -25.67
CA ASN A 91 50.13 -35.14 -25.35
C ASN A 91 50.62 -34.27 -26.51
N PHE A 92 50.33 -32.97 -26.42
CA PHE A 92 51.19 -31.91 -26.95
C PHE A 92 51.31 -30.81 -25.89
N LYS A 93 52.48 -30.72 -25.25
CA LYS A 93 52.89 -29.52 -24.52
C LYS A 93 53.37 -28.51 -25.57
N SER A 94 52.55 -27.51 -25.87
CA SER A 94 52.97 -26.28 -26.52
C SER A 94 52.95 -25.13 -25.50
N PRO A 95 53.88 -24.15 -25.58
CA PRO A 95 53.93 -23.06 -24.64
C PRO A 95 52.67 -22.21 -24.76
N ILE A 96 52.13 -21.76 -23.63
CA ILE A 96 51.08 -20.75 -23.60
C ILE A 96 51.71 -19.46 -24.16
N GLU A 97 51.48 -19.19 -25.44
CA GLU A 97 51.53 -17.83 -25.96
C GLU A 97 50.44 -17.05 -25.22
N THR A 98 50.88 -16.20 -24.31
CA THR A 98 50.07 -15.14 -23.71
C THR A 98 49.38 -14.37 -24.82
N LEU A 99 48.05 -14.46 -24.87
CA LEU A 99 47.23 -13.55 -25.67
C LEU A 99 47.69 -12.11 -25.40
N PRO A 100 47.82 -11.26 -26.43
CA PRO A 100 48.17 -9.86 -26.22
C PRO A 100 47.15 -9.24 -25.27
N GLN A 101 47.62 -8.80 -24.11
CA GLN A 101 46.83 -7.98 -23.19
C GLN A 101 46.34 -6.78 -24.01
N LYS A 102 45.02 -6.59 -24.05
CA LYS A 102 44.42 -5.35 -24.55
C LYS A 102 45.11 -4.21 -23.80
N PRO A 103 45.65 -3.18 -24.49
CA PRO A 103 46.31 -2.08 -23.80
C PRO A 103 45.33 -1.51 -22.76
N GLU A 104 45.75 -1.53 -21.50
CA GLU A 104 45.07 -0.84 -20.41
C GLU A 104 44.83 0.59 -20.88
N PRO A 105 43.58 1.08 -20.93
CA PRO A 105 43.38 2.51 -21.13
C PRO A 105 44.13 3.22 -20.00
N ASP A 106 44.89 4.28 -20.33
CA ASP A 106 45.52 5.18 -19.35
C ASP A 106 44.43 5.89 -18.54
N PHE A 107 43.76 5.15 -17.65
CA PHE A 107 42.77 5.66 -16.73
C PHE A 107 43.52 6.00 -15.45
N LEU A 108 43.94 7.26 -15.34
CA LEU A 108 44.47 7.80 -14.09
C LEU A 108 43.35 7.80 -13.05
N ASP A 109 43.31 6.76 -12.22
CA ASP A 109 42.41 6.66 -11.08
C ASP A 109 42.81 7.71 -10.02
N THR A 110 42.06 8.81 -9.96
CA THR A 110 42.29 9.92 -9.01
C THR A 110 41.62 9.72 -7.65
N ARG A 111 41.05 8.54 -7.38
CA ARG A 111 40.33 8.24 -6.13
C ARG A 111 41.31 7.90 -5.01
N ASP A 112 40.85 7.99 -3.76
CA ASP A 112 41.68 7.81 -2.57
C ASP A 112 42.53 6.53 -2.65
N ALA A 113 43.85 6.70 -2.67
CA ALA A 113 44.82 5.62 -2.79
C ALA A 113 44.90 4.75 -1.53
N ALA A 114 44.42 5.25 -0.38
CA ALA A 114 44.41 4.51 0.88
C ALA A 114 43.36 3.39 0.91
N LEU A 115 42.35 3.46 0.05
CA LEU A 115 41.26 2.48 0.00
C LEU A 115 41.48 1.42 -1.09
N PRO A 116 41.12 0.15 -0.83
CA PRO A 116 41.31 -0.95 -1.76
C PRO A 116 40.42 -0.83 -3.00
N ARG A 117 40.82 -1.54 -4.07
CA ARG A 117 40.04 -1.71 -5.31
C ARG A 117 39.59 -3.15 -5.41
N TYR A 118 38.29 -3.37 -5.63
CA TYR A 118 37.68 -4.68 -5.72
C TYR A 118 37.16 -4.94 -7.14
N ARG A 119 37.38 -6.14 -7.67
CA ARG A 119 36.71 -6.62 -8.89
C ARG A 119 35.23 -6.86 -8.61
N LEU A 120 34.39 -6.74 -9.64
CA LEU A 120 32.97 -7.09 -9.54
C LEU A 120 32.75 -8.57 -9.24
N SER A 121 33.65 -9.45 -9.69
CA SER A 121 33.62 -10.87 -9.33
C SER A 121 33.78 -11.10 -7.84
N GLU A 122 34.65 -10.32 -7.18
CA GLU A 122 34.85 -10.38 -5.72
C GLU A 122 33.61 -9.85 -5.01
N VAL A 123 33.07 -8.68 -5.42
CA VAL A 123 31.85 -8.13 -4.81
C VAL A 123 30.69 -9.11 -4.90
N LYS A 124 30.57 -9.86 -6.00
CA LYS A 124 29.50 -10.85 -6.21
C LYS A 124 29.56 -12.04 -5.25
N GLU A 125 30.72 -12.37 -4.69
CA GLU A 125 30.87 -13.40 -3.65
C GLU A 125 30.29 -12.93 -2.29
N HIS A 126 30.12 -11.62 -2.13
CA HIS A 126 29.52 -10.97 -0.97
C HIS A 126 28.02 -10.70 -1.16
N ASP A 127 27.28 -11.73 -1.60
CA ASP A 127 25.84 -11.67 -1.85
C ASP A 127 24.99 -11.65 -0.56
N GLY A 128 23.66 -11.68 -0.72
CA GLY A 128 22.72 -11.62 0.41
C GLY A 128 22.74 -12.84 1.35
N LYS A 129 23.47 -13.91 1.01
CA LYS A 129 23.67 -15.10 1.84
C LYS A 129 25.05 -15.13 2.51
N SER A 130 25.93 -14.21 2.15
CA SER A 130 27.27 -14.08 2.72
C SER A 130 27.21 -13.57 4.16
N GLU A 131 28.19 -13.98 4.99
CA GLU A 131 28.39 -13.41 6.34
C GLU A 131 28.72 -11.91 6.29
N ARG A 132 29.27 -11.44 5.16
CA ARG A 132 29.58 -10.03 4.94
C ARG A 132 29.00 -9.52 3.63
N PRO A 133 27.71 -9.14 3.59
CA PRO A 133 27.07 -8.66 2.38
C PRO A 133 27.62 -7.29 1.94
N TRP A 134 28.03 -7.18 0.68
CA TRP A 134 28.56 -5.94 0.10
C TRP A 134 27.62 -5.37 -0.95
N VAL A 135 27.62 -4.05 -1.11
CA VAL A 135 26.84 -3.34 -2.12
C VAL A 135 27.68 -2.29 -2.82
N ILE A 136 27.25 -1.90 -4.02
CA ILE A 136 27.87 -0.86 -4.82
C ILE A 136 26.91 0.32 -4.99
N HIS A 137 27.42 1.54 -4.84
CA HIS A 137 26.74 2.76 -5.24
C HIS A 137 27.71 3.71 -5.94
N GLY A 138 27.43 4.07 -7.19
CA GLY A 138 28.38 4.72 -8.07
C GLY A 138 29.55 3.77 -8.31
N ASP A 139 30.75 4.19 -7.97
CA ASP A 139 31.98 3.42 -8.12
C ASP A 139 32.57 2.95 -6.77
N LYS A 140 31.79 3.05 -5.69
CA LYS A 140 32.19 2.74 -4.32
C LYS A 140 31.59 1.42 -3.84
N VAL A 141 32.35 0.69 -3.05
CA VAL A 141 31.97 -0.60 -2.46
C VAL A 141 31.79 -0.42 -0.96
N TYR A 142 30.67 -0.93 -0.44
CA TYR A 142 30.25 -0.76 0.95
C TYR A 142 29.99 -2.10 1.60
N ASP A 143 30.45 -2.28 2.83
CA ASP A 143 30.11 -3.43 3.66
C ASP A 143 28.94 -3.06 4.57
N ILE A 144 27.75 -3.58 4.28
CA ILE A 144 26.52 -3.23 4.99
C ILE A 144 26.18 -4.19 6.13
N THR A 145 27.09 -5.09 6.52
CA THR A 145 26.84 -6.15 7.51
C THR A 145 26.19 -5.60 8.79
N GLU A 146 26.80 -4.56 9.37
CA GLU A 146 26.33 -3.93 10.62
C GLU A 146 25.10 -3.02 10.42
N TRP A 147 24.73 -2.69 9.17
CA TRP A 147 23.59 -1.84 8.86
C TRP A 147 22.28 -2.63 8.66
N ILE A 148 22.36 -3.91 8.29
CA ILE A 148 21.19 -4.72 7.90
C ILE A 148 20.10 -4.71 8.97
N SER A 149 20.49 -4.86 10.24
CA SER A 149 19.56 -4.88 11.39
C SER A 149 18.89 -3.52 11.64
N ALA A 150 19.58 -2.42 11.32
CA ALA A 150 19.09 -1.05 11.49
C ALA A 150 18.36 -0.52 10.25
N HIS A 151 18.43 -1.24 9.11
CA HIS A 151 17.79 -0.82 7.89
C HIS A 151 16.26 -0.81 8.04
N PRO A 152 15.55 0.30 7.73
CA PRO A 152 14.10 0.39 7.90
C PRO A 152 13.29 -0.58 7.06
N GLY A 153 13.86 -1.08 5.96
CA GLY A 153 13.28 -2.14 5.14
C GLY A 153 13.67 -3.56 5.60
N GLY A 154 14.34 -3.68 6.75
CA GLY A 154 14.87 -4.94 7.26
C GLY A 154 15.75 -5.67 6.24
N PRO A 155 15.69 -7.02 6.20
CA PRO A 155 16.49 -7.87 5.32
C PRO A 155 16.29 -7.64 3.82
N VAL A 156 15.29 -6.84 3.40
CA VAL A 156 15.06 -6.54 1.98
C VAL A 156 16.28 -5.92 1.29
N ILE A 157 17.13 -5.21 2.04
CA ILE A 157 18.38 -4.64 1.52
C ILE A 157 19.32 -5.71 0.95
N LEU A 158 19.26 -6.94 1.46
CA LEU A 158 20.08 -8.07 1.00
C LEU A 158 19.81 -8.47 -0.45
N ARG A 159 18.67 -8.06 -1.03
CA ARG A 159 18.39 -8.29 -2.45
C ARG A 159 19.41 -7.58 -3.36
N ALA A 160 19.96 -6.46 -2.90
CA ALA A 160 20.96 -5.70 -3.65
C ALA A 160 22.41 -6.13 -3.35
N ALA A 161 22.61 -7.01 -2.36
CA ALA A 161 23.94 -7.49 -2.00
C ALA A 161 24.57 -8.28 -3.14
N GLY A 162 25.88 -8.11 -3.32
CA GLY A 162 26.64 -8.63 -4.45
C GLY A 162 26.54 -7.79 -5.72
N GLY A 163 25.92 -6.61 -5.68
CA GLY A 163 25.71 -5.76 -6.86
C GLY A 163 25.42 -4.29 -6.53
N SER A 164 24.92 -3.56 -7.54
CA SER A 164 24.56 -2.15 -7.41
C SER A 164 23.18 -1.95 -6.74
N ILE A 165 23.11 -1.00 -5.81
CA ILE A 165 21.85 -0.57 -5.17
C ILE A 165 21.09 0.50 -5.97
N GLU A 166 21.72 1.12 -6.97
CA GLU A 166 21.17 2.26 -7.69
C GLU A 166 19.82 1.98 -8.38
N PRO A 167 19.62 0.81 -9.02
CA PRO A 167 18.33 0.55 -9.62
C PRO A 167 17.24 0.24 -8.57
N TYR A 168 17.59 -0.23 -7.36
CA TYR A 168 16.65 -0.30 -6.22
C TYR A 168 16.29 1.10 -5.68
N TRP A 169 17.27 2.00 -5.57
CA TRP A 169 17.06 3.39 -5.14
C TRP A 169 16.21 4.20 -6.13
N ASN A 170 16.17 3.78 -7.39
CA ASN A 170 15.26 4.35 -8.38
C ASN A 170 13.80 3.93 -8.17
N ILE A 171 13.55 2.76 -7.58
CA ILE A 171 12.21 2.31 -7.17
C ILE A 171 11.80 3.05 -5.89
N PHE A 172 12.73 3.21 -4.95
CA PHE A 172 12.46 3.74 -3.62
C PHE A 172 13.12 5.11 -3.42
N ALA A 173 12.41 6.17 -3.81
CA ALA A 173 12.91 7.54 -3.77
C ALA A 173 13.37 8.03 -2.39
N ILE A 174 12.97 7.38 -1.29
CA ILE A 174 13.45 7.71 0.08
C ILE A 174 14.97 7.62 0.21
N HIS A 175 15.61 6.73 -0.54
CA HIS A 175 17.07 6.58 -0.50
C HIS A 175 17.81 7.75 -1.15
N LYS A 176 17.09 8.61 -1.90
CA LYS A 176 17.67 9.81 -2.53
C LYS A 176 17.85 10.97 -1.56
N ASN A 177 17.51 10.81 -0.28
CA ASN A 177 17.72 11.83 0.75
C ASN A 177 19.18 11.86 1.23
N GLN A 178 19.72 13.05 1.48
CA GLN A 178 21.13 13.24 1.85
C GLN A 178 21.57 12.39 3.05
N TYR A 179 20.75 12.33 4.10
CA TYR A 179 21.10 11.56 5.30
C TYR A 179 21.32 10.05 5.02
N VAL A 180 20.70 9.50 3.97
CA VAL A 180 20.90 8.10 3.58
C VAL A 180 22.29 7.91 2.97
N TYR A 181 22.77 8.88 2.18
CA TYR A 181 24.15 8.88 1.70
C TYR A 181 25.15 9.02 2.85
N ASP A 182 24.84 9.86 3.84
CA ASP A 182 25.70 10.06 5.02
C ASP A 182 25.81 8.79 5.88
N ILE A 183 24.73 8.01 5.98
CA ILE A 183 24.74 6.67 6.58
C ILE A 183 25.59 5.72 5.74
N LEU A 184 25.29 5.59 4.44
CA LEU A 184 25.98 4.67 3.54
C LEU A 184 27.50 4.92 3.53
N GLN A 185 27.92 6.18 3.59
CA GLN A 185 29.32 6.57 3.59
C GLN A 185 30.12 6.02 4.79
N GLN A 186 29.47 5.75 5.93
CA GLN A 186 30.13 5.14 7.11
C GLN A 186 30.56 3.69 6.86
N TYR A 187 29.96 3.05 5.86
CA TYR A 187 30.20 1.65 5.50
C TYR A 187 31.14 1.49 4.31
N LEU A 188 31.78 2.58 3.85
CA LEU A 188 32.69 2.55 2.71
C LEU A 188 33.93 1.70 3.01
N ILE A 189 34.16 0.67 2.19
CA ILE A 189 35.34 -0.19 2.31
C ILE A 189 36.30 -0.07 1.13
N GLY A 190 35.90 0.56 0.03
CA GLY A 190 36.77 0.77 -1.12
C GLY A 190 36.05 1.16 -2.39
N PHE A 191 36.70 0.93 -3.53
CA PHE A 191 36.20 1.30 -4.84
C PHE A 191 36.14 0.10 -5.78
N VAL A 192 35.26 0.16 -6.79
CA VAL A 192 35.28 -0.78 -7.90
C VAL A 192 36.56 -0.55 -8.71
N HIS A 193 37.21 -1.64 -9.07
CA HIS A 193 38.46 -1.63 -9.84
C HIS A 193 38.24 -0.97 -11.22
N PRO A 194 39.13 -0.07 -11.68
CA PRO A 194 38.97 0.66 -12.95
C PRO A 194 38.66 -0.20 -14.18
N ALA A 195 39.30 -1.37 -14.34
CA ALA A 195 39.02 -2.26 -15.47
C ALA A 195 37.58 -2.83 -15.51
N ASP A 196 36.84 -2.73 -14.41
CA ASP A 196 35.46 -3.18 -14.33
C ASP A 196 34.47 -1.99 -14.44
N LEU A 197 34.98 -0.78 -14.72
CA LEU A 197 34.18 0.42 -14.94
C LEU A 197 34.00 0.68 -16.45
N HIS A 198 32.77 1.04 -16.83
CA HIS A 198 32.40 1.58 -18.12
C HIS A 198 31.88 3.01 -17.93
N ASP A 199 32.49 4.00 -18.58
CA ASP A 199 32.20 5.43 -18.40
C ASP A 199 32.23 5.89 -16.91
N GLY A 200 33.19 5.35 -16.16
CA GLY A 200 33.39 5.68 -14.75
C GLY A 200 32.36 5.05 -13.79
N LYS A 201 31.54 4.10 -14.26
CA LYS A 201 30.57 3.38 -13.44
C LYS A 201 30.66 1.87 -13.68
N PRO A 202 30.40 1.04 -12.66
CA PRO A 202 30.23 -0.38 -12.89
C PRO A 202 29.04 -0.60 -13.84
N PRO A 203 29.06 -1.67 -14.65
CA PRO A 203 27.88 -2.16 -15.34
C PRO A 203 26.70 -2.19 -14.38
N GLN A 204 25.65 -1.49 -14.77
CA GLN A 204 24.38 -1.55 -14.07
C GLN A 204 23.66 -2.74 -14.65
N ASP A 205 23.98 -3.94 -14.15
CA ASP A 205 23.25 -5.15 -14.51
C ASP A 205 21.75 -4.88 -14.29
N ALA A 206 20.93 -5.34 -15.23
CA ALA A 206 19.49 -5.23 -15.08
C ALA A 206 19.09 -6.00 -13.82
N ILE A 207 18.48 -5.32 -12.84
CA ILE A 207 17.84 -6.02 -11.74
C ILE A 207 16.76 -6.90 -12.35
N GLU A 208 16.72 -8.18 -11.95
CA GLU A 208 15.54 -9.00 -12.15
C GLU A 208 14.33 -8.20 -11.71
N ASP A 209 13.39 -7.99 -12.64
CA ASP A 209 12.23 -7.14 -12.39
C ASP A 209 11.53 -7.60 -11.11
N PRO A 210 11.56 -6.82 -10.01
CA PRO A 210 11.07 -7.31 -8.73
C PRO A 210 9.56 -7.56 -8.75
N PHE A 211 8.88 -7.08 -9.78
CA PHE A 211 7.45 -7.26 -10.06
C PHE A 211 7.18 -8.33 -11.11
N ALA A 212 8.19 -9.07 -11.60
CA ALA A 212 8.00 -10.09 -12.65
C ALA A 212 6.99 -11.17 -12.24
N ASP A 213 6.95 -11.44 -10.94
CA ASP A 213 6.12 -12.46 -10.32
C ASP A 213 4.79 -11.93 -9.78
N ASP A 214 4.48 -10.65 -10.00
CA ASP A 214 3.22 -10.07 -9.58
C ASP A 214 2.03 -10.80 -10.26
N PRO A 215 0.91 -11.00 -9.55
CA PRO A 215 -0.26 -11.65 -10.12
C PRO A 215 -0.87 -10.84 -11.27
N ILE A 216 -1.45 -11.55 -12.25
CA ILE A 216 -2.29 -10.94 -13.27
C ILE A 216 -3.60 -10.50 -12.61
N ARG A 217 -4.01 -9.27 -12.88
CA ARG A 217 -5.22 -8.67 -12.31
C ARG A 217 -6.31 -8.50 -13.36
N HIS A 218 -7.56 -8.38 -12.90
CA HIS A 218 -8.70 -8.21 -13.79
C HIS A 218 -8.54 -6.94 -14.66
N PRO A 219 -8.78 -7.02 -15.99
CA PRO A 219 -8.58 -5.89 -16.89
C PRO A 219 -9.47 -4.68 -16.60
N ASP A 220 -10.65 -4.92 -16.01
CA ASP A 220 -11.58 -3.83 -15.67
C ASP A 220 -11.10 -2.94 -14.51
N LEU A 221 -10.14 -3.40 -13.70
CA LEU A 221 -9.57 -2.55 -12.65
C LEU A 221 -8.93 -1.28 -13.25
N ILE A 222 -9.28 -0.12 -12.70
CA ILE A 222 -8.77 1.15 -13.20
C ILE A 222 -7.35 1.36 -12.64
N THR A 223 -6.36 0.97 -13.44
CA THR A 223 -4.94 1.01 -13.05
C THR A 223 -4.40 2.44 -12.97
N LYS A 224 -3.75 2.77 -11.83
CA LYS A 224 -3.08 4.05 -11.56
C LYS A 224 -1.57 3.95 -11.77
N THR A 225 -0.97 2.83 -11.38
CA THR A 225 0.43 2.50 -11.66
C THR A 225 0.55 1.01 -11.93
N ALA A 226 1.49 0.62 -12.79
CA ALA A 226 1.76 -0.79 -13.08
C ALA A 226 2.76 -1.41 -12.10
N LYS A 227 3.77 -0.66 -11.65
CA LYS A 227 4.86 -1.14 -10.78
C LYS A 227 5.25 -0.08 -9.75
N PRO A 228 4.96 -0.29 -8.45
CA PRO A 228 4.05 -1.31 -7.91
C PRO A 228 2.63 -1.16 -8.47
N GLN A 229 1.88 -2.25 -8.60
CA GLN A 229 0.52 -2.15 -9.13
C GLN A 229 -0.41 -1.49 -8.11
N ASN A 230 -1.11 -0.45 -8.56
CA ASN A 230 -2.17 0.20 -7.80
C ASN A 230 -3.35 0.41 -8.73
N ALA A 231 -4.54 -0.07 -8.36
CA ALA A 231 -5.74 0.00 -9.18
C ALA A 231 -6.99 0.13 -8.33
N GLU A 232 -7.99 0.87 -8.82
CA GLU A 232 -9.25 1.12 -8.12
C GLU A 232 -10.39 0.27 -8.67
N THR A 233 -11.35 -0.04 -7.80
CA THR A 233 -12.60 -0.70 -8.19
C THR A 233 -13.41 0.23 -9.10
N PRO A 234 -13.89 -0.24 -10.27
CA PRO A 234 -14.77 0.53 -11.14
C PRO A 234 -16.08 0.94 -10.46
N GLY A 235 -16.65 2.08 -10.85
CA GLY A 235 -17.87 2.63 -10.24
C GLY A 235 -19.05 1.65 -10.29
N GLU A 236 -19.24 0.96 -11.42
CA GLU A 236 -20.26 -0.07 -11.58
C GLU A 236 -20.10 -1.21 -10.56
N ALA A 237 -18.87 -1.68 -10.34
CA ALA A 237 -18.56 -2.74 -9.39
C ALA A 237 -18.73 -2.30 -7.93
N MET A 238 -18.52 -1.02 -7.61
CA MET A 238 -18.68 -0.48 -6.25
C MET A 238 -20.12 -0.53 -5.73
N SER A 239 -21.11 -0.47 -6.63
CA SER A 239 -22.53 -0.45 -6.28
C SER A 239 -23.31 -1.70 -6.70
N ALA A 240 -22.68 -2.60 -7.46
CA ALA A 240 -23.31 -3.83 -7.92
C ALA A 240 -23.62 -4.81 -6.78
N GLN A 241 -22.70 -4.97 -5.82
CA GLN A 241 -22.80 -5.95 -4.74
C GLN A 241 -22.32 -5.37 -3.41
N PHE A 242 -22.87 -5.87 -2.31
CA PHE A 242 -22.45 -5.46 -0.96
C PHE A 242 -21.03 -5.93 -0.64
N LEU A 243 -20.66 -7.13 -1.08
CA LEU A 243 -19.30 -7.64 -1.04
C LEU A 243 -18.68 -7.44 -2.42
N THR A 244 -17.57 -6.72 -2.49
CA THR A 244 -16.83 -6.51 -3.72
C THR A 244 -16.16 -7.83 -4.13
N PRO A 245 -16.35 -8.30 -5.38
CA PRO A 245 -15.64 -9.49 -5.88
C PRO A 245 -14.12 -9.36 -5.71
N ASN A 246 -13.45 -10.47 -5.39
CA ASN A 246 -12.02 -10.47 -5.04
C ASN A 246 -11.13 -9.93 -6.17
N ASP A 247 -11.49 -10.19 -7.42
CA ASP A 247 -10.80 -9.75 -8.64
C ASP A 247 -11.01 -8.27 -8.98
N LEU A 248 -12.04 -7.64 -8.41
CA LEU A 248 -12.37 -6.22 -8.56
C LEU A 248 -12.15 -5.41 -7.27
N PHE A 249 -11.68 -6.04 -6.19
CA PHE A 249 -11.32 -5.36 -4.95
C PHE A 249 -10.10 -4.47 -5.20
N TYR A 250 -10.14 -3.21 -4.75
CA TYR A 250 -9.06 -2.26 -5.06
C TYR A 250 -7.69 -2.77 -4.59
N VAL A 251 -6.66 -2.56 -5.42
CA VAL A 251 -5.28 -3.00 -5.16
C VAL A 251 -4.45 -1.79 -4.80
N ARG A 252 -3.83 -1.81 -3.62
CA ARG A 252 -2.81 -0.84 -3.22
C ARG A 252 -1.56 -1.57 -2.75
N ASN A 253 -0.51 -1.52 -3.57
CA ASN A 253 0.80 -2.08 -3.24
C ASN A 253 1.85 -0.96 -3.19
N HIS A 254 2.68 -0.98 -2.15
CA HIS A 254 3.87 -0.12 -2.08
C HIS A 254 5.08 -0.79 -2.71
N MET A 255 5.20 -2.11 -2.56
CA MET A 255 6.27 -2.92 -3.13
C MET A 255 5.70 -4.03 -4.02
N TRP A 256 6.52 -5.03 -4.35
CA TRP A 256 6.12 -6.23 -5.10
C TRP A 256 5.23 -7.15 -4.27
N VAL A 257 4.52 -8.06 -4.93
CA VAL A 257 3.73 -9.08 -4.26
C VAL A 257 4.61 -10.30 -3.93
N PRO A 258 4.82 -10.65 -2.65
CA PRO A 258 5.51 -11.89 -2.28
C PRO A 258 4.93 -13.13 -2.98
N ARG A 259 5.82 -14.05 -3.32
CA ARG A 259 5.48 -15.36 -3.89
C ARG A 259 5.62 -16.40 -2.80
N ILE A 260 4.52 -17.07 -2.47
CA ILE A 260 4.47 -18.22 -1.57
C ILE A 260 3.74 -19.32 -2.33
N ALA A 261 4.36 -20.49 -2.44
CA ALA A 261 3.74 -21.61 -3.13
C ALA A 261 2.56 -22.16 -2.30
N GLU A 262 1.53 -22.69 -2.98
CA GLU A 262 0.32 -23.18 -2.31
C GLU A 262 0.62 -24.33 -1.33
N ASN A 263 1.55 -25.21 -1.68
CA ASN A 263 2.00 -26.30 -0.82
C ASN A 263 2.85 -25.84 0.39
N GLU A 264 3.29 -24.58 0.42
CA GLU A 264 4.11 -24.00 1.49
C GLU A 264 3.32 -23.07 2.42
N SER A 265 2.09 -22.69 2.04
CA SER A 265 1.36 -21.63 2.75
C SER A 265 1.03 -21.98 4.19
N ASP A 266 0.79 -23.26 4.48
CA ASP A 266 0.49 -23.71 5.85
C ASP A 266 1.72 -23.63 6.77
N ASP A 267 2.92 -23.61 6.21
CA ASP A 267 4.19 -23.46 6.94
C ASP A 267 4.62 -21.98 7.03
N HIS A 268 3.83 -21.05 6.50
CA HIS A 268 4.06 -19.61 6.65
C HIS A 268 4.11 -19.23 8.14
N LEU A 269 5.24 -18.65 8.55
CA LEU A 269 5.54 -18.34 9.94
C LEU A 269 5.11 -16.91 10.31
N LEU A 270 4.41 -16.80 11.43
CA LEU A 270 4.13 -15.56 12.13
C LEU A 270 4.90 -15.55 13.46
N SER A 271 5.83 -14.62 13.63
CA SER A 271 6.53 -14.40 14.90
C SER A 271 5.86 -13.27 15.68
N ILE A 272 5.59 -13.49 16.97
CA ILE A 272 5.06 -12.50 17.90
C ILE A 272 6.12 -12.23 18.96
N GLU A 273 6.64 -11.00 18.96
CA GLU A 273 7.62 -10.52 19.91
C GLU A 273 6.92 -9.71 21.01
N LEU A 274 7.08 -10.15 22.26
CA LEU A 274 6.56 -9.46 23.45
C LEU A 274 7.51 -8.33 23.87
N LEU A 275 7.04 -7.47 24.79
CA LEU A 275 7.82 -6.32 25.27
C LEU A 275 9.12 -6.73 25.98
N ASP A 276 9.15 -7.92 26.59
CA ASP A 276 10.34 -8.46 27.25
C ASP A 276 11.36 -9.10 26.28
N GLY A 277 11.09 -9.03 24.96
CA GLY A 277 11.90 -9.62 23.90
C GLY A 277 11.69 -11.12 23.70
N SER A 278 10.80 -11.76 24.46
CA SER A 278 10.43 -13.15 24.19
C SER A 278 9.64 -13.25 22.88
N VAL A 279 9.93 -14.29 22.10
CA VAL A 279 9.30 -14.52 20.81
C VAL A 279 8.51 -15.82 20.84
N LYS A 280 7.27 -15.76 20.35
CA LYS A 280 6.44 -16.93 20.11
C LYS A 280 6.06 -17.02 18.64
N GLU A 281 6.20 -18.20 18.07
CA GLU A 281 5.97 -18.42 16.65
C GLU A 281 4.76 -19.31 16.40
N TYR A 282 4.06 -19.02 15.32
CA TYR A 282 2.90 -19.77 14.84
C TYR A 282 3.03 -19.98 13.35
N THR A 283 2.92 -21.22 12.89
CA THR A 283 2.64 -21.46 11.48
C THR A 283 1.18 -21.12 11.17
N LEU A 284 0.85 -20.87 9.90
CA LEU A 284 -0.54 -20.71 9.50
C LEU A 284 -1.40 -21.95 9.87
N ARG A 285 -0.80 -23.14 9.79
CA ARG A 285 -1.42 -24.38 10.28
C ARG A 285 -1.76 -24.30 11.77
N ASP A 286 -0.84 -23.81 12.60
CA ASP A 286 -1.07 -23.63 14.04
C ASP A 286 -2.21 -22.64 14.30
N LEU A 287 -2.23 -21.52 13.58
CA LEU A 287 -3.29 -20.52 13.71
C LEU A 287 -4.67 -21.13 13.41
N LYS A 288 -4.80 -21.85 12.30
CA LYS A 288 -6.05 -22.51 11.89
C LYS A 288 -6.49 -23.61 12.86
N ALA A 289 -5.55 -24.36 13.44
CA ALA A 289 -5.85 -25.50 14.30
C ALA A 289 -6.15 -25.10 15.75
N LYS A 290 -5.47 -24.07 16.27
CA LYS A 290 -5.49 -23.72 17.69
C LYS A 290 -6.59 -22.74 18.07
N PHE A 291 -6.93 -21.81 17.18
CA PHE A 291 -7.84 -20.71 17.50
C PHE A 291 -9.18 -20.86 16.80
N PRO A 292 -10.28 -20.38 17.41
CA PRO A 292 -11.58 -20.37 16.75
C PRO A 292 -11.54 -19.56 15.46
N LYS A 293 -12.22 -20.06 14.42
CA LYS A 293 -12.41 -19.35 13.16
C LYS A 293 -13.47 -18.27 13.33
N HIS A 294 -13.18 -17.07 12.87
CA HIS A 294 -14.08 -15.91 12.85
C HIS A 294 -14.25 -15.37 11.44
N GLU A 295 -15.44 -14.87 11.15
CA GLU A 295 -15.77 -14.16 9.91
C GLU A 295 -16.21 -12.74 10.25
N VAL A 296 -15.53 -11.74 9.69
CA VAL A 296 -15.82 -10.33 9.90
C VAL A 296 -16.01 -9.67 8.55
N THR A 297 -17.19 -9.08 8.33
CA THR A 297 -17.42 -8.25 7.14
C THR A 297 -16.93 -6.84 7.41
N ALA A 298 -15.88 -6.40 6.70
CA ALA A 298 -15.28 -5.10 6.90
C ALA A 298 -14.87 -4.43 5.59
N VAL A 299 -15.08 -3.12 5.54
CA VAL A 299 -14.65 -2.23 4.47
C VAL A 299 -13.19 -1.87 4.69
N LEU A 300 -12.38 -1.97 3.63
CA LEU A 300 -11.07 -1.32 3.58
C LEU A 300 -11.17 -0.06 2.73
N GLN A 301 -10.74 1.07 3.27
CA GLN A 301 -10.66 2.33 2.56
C GLN A 301 -9.23 2.88 2.63
N CYS A 302 -8.67 3.22 1.47
CA CYS A 302 -7.39 3.93 1.40
C CYS A 302 -7.55 5.37 1.91
N SER A 303 -6.57 5.88 2.67
CA SER A 303 -6.48 7.31 3.04
C SER A 303 -6.48 8.24 1.83
N GLY A 304 -5.94 7.76 0.70
CA GLY A 304 -5.88 8.50 -0.55
C GLY A 304 -7.17 8.49 -1.36
N ASN A 305 -8.24 7.81 -0.90
CA ASN A 305 -9.48 7.76 -1.66
C ASN A 305 -10.00 9.18 -1.96
N ARG A 306 -10.43 9.43 -3.20
CA ARG A 306 -10.83 10.75 -3.74
C ARG A 306 -9.73 11.82 -3.78
N ARG A 307 -8.45 11.45 -3.74
CA ARG A 307 -7.33 12.41 -3.90
C ARG A 307 -7.43 13.21 -5.20
N LYS A 308 -7.88 12.60 -6.30
CA LYS A 308 -8.08 13.30 -7.58
C LYS A 308 -9.00 14.52 -7.43
N HIS A 309 -10.11 14.36 -6.71
CA HIS A 309 -11.05 15.46 -6.44
C HIS A 309 -10.44 16.56 -5.57
N MET A 310 -9.52 16.23 -4.65
CA MET A 310 -8.78 17.24 -3.88
C MET A 310 -7.85 18.06 -4.78
N SER A 311 -7.13 17.41 -5.70
CA SER A 311 -6.28 18.11 -6.67
C SER A 311 -7.08 19.03 -7.58
N GLU A 312 -8.20 18.54 -8.12
CA GLU A 312 -9.07 19.30 -9.02
C GLU A 312 -9.79 20.44 -8.28
N GLY A 313 -10.40 20.15 -7.12
CA GLY A 313 -11.19 21.12 -6.36
C GLY A 313 -10.37 22.22 -5.68
N SER A 314 -9.11 21.94 -5.33
CA SER A 314 -8.20 22.96 -4.77
C SER A 314 -7.43 23.77 -5.82
N GLY A 315 -7.41 23.30 -7.07
CA GLY A 315 -6.58 23.86 -8.13
C GLY A 315 -5.07 23.66 -7.93
N ARG A 316 -4.66 22.81 -6.99
CA ARG A 316 -3.26 22.48 -6.70
C ARG A 316 -3.05 20.97 -6.79
N ALA A 317 -2.05 20.54 -7.54
CA ALA A 317 -1.69 19.14 -7.61
C ALA A 317 -1.24 18.62 -6.25
N THR A 318 -1.87 17.54 -5.78
CA THR A 318 -1.43 16.83 -4.56
C THR A 318 -0.36 15.80 -4.90
N ASN A 319 0.50 15.50 -3.93
CA ASN A 319 1.45 14.40 -4.05
C ASN A 319 0.74 13.05 -3.84
N GLY A 320 1.09 12.06 -4.66
CA GLY A 320 0.61 10.68 -4.56
C GLY A 320 -0.41 10.28 -5.63
N LEU A 321 -0.85 9.03 -5.55
CA LEU A 321 -1.75 8.40 -6.53
C LEU A 321 -3.09 9.15 -6.63
N GLN A 322 -3.47 9.53 -7.84
CA GLN A 322 -4.71 10.27 -8.12
C GLN A 322 -5.90 9.30 -8.18
N TRP A 323 -6.31 8.81 -7.02
CA TRP A 323 -7.50 7.98 -6.83
C TRP A 323 -8.77 8.79 -7.09
N SER A 324 -9.71 8.18 -7.83
CA SER A 324 -11.11 8.62 -7.90
C SER A 324 -11.84 8.13 -6.65
N ALA A 325 -13.10 7.68 -6.74
CA ALA A 325 -13.85 7.18 -5.59
C ALA A 325 -13.61 5.68 -5.26
N GLY A 326 -12.91 4.94 -6.14
CA GLY A 326 -12.82 3.48 -6.09
C GLY A 326 -11.71 2.90 -5.22
N ALA A 327 -11.00 3.70 -4.42
CA ALA A 327 -9.99 3.19 -3.48
C ALA A 327 -10.65 2.74 -2.14
N ILE A 328 -11.73 1.97 -2.28
CA ILE A 328 -12.56 1.43 -1.21
C ILE A 328 -13.29 0.17 -1.70
N SER A 329 -13.28 -0.88 -0.90
CA SER A 329 -13.99 -2.13 -1.19
C SER A 329 -14.40 -2.84 0.10
N ASN A 330 -15.42 -3.70 0.03
CA ASN A 330 -15.97 -4.43 1.18
C ASN A 330 -15.84 -5.94 0.97
N ALA A 331 -15.41 -6.67 1.99
CA ALA A 331 -15.29 -8.13 1.92
C ALA A 331 -15.64 -8.78 3.26
N CYS A 332 -16.02 -10.05 3.20
CA CYS A 332 -16.06 -10.93 4.36
C CYS A 332 -14.68 -11.56 4.56
N TRP A 333 -14.03 -11.27 5.67
CA TRP A 333 -12.70 -11.75 6.00
C TRP A 333 -12.80 -12.94 6.95
N GLU A 334 -12.07 -14.00 6.65
CA GLU A 334 -12.02 -15.22 7.46
C GLU A 334 -10.64 -15.34 8.11
N GLY A 335 -10.60 -15.57 9.42
CA GLY A 335 -9.35 -15.62 10.17
C GLY A 335 -9.53 -15.99 11.64
N VAL A 336 -8.54 -15.63 12.45
CA VAL A 336 -8.55 -15.78 13.91
C VAL A 336 -8.45 -14.40 14.56
N LEU A 337 -9.04 -14.21 15.74
CA LEU A 337 -8.98 -12.94 16.45
C LEU A 337 -7.55 -12.68 16.95
N LEU A 338 -7.03 -11.49 16.67
CA LEU A 338 -5.71 -11.07 17.15
C LEU A 338 -5.62 -11.14 18.69
N ALA A 339 -6.69 -10.75 19.37
CA ALA A 339 -6.76 -10.79 20.84
C ALA A 339 -6.49 -12.20 21.40
N ASP A 340 -7.03 -13.24 20.78
CA ASP A 340 -6.84 -14.62 21.22
C ASP A 340 -5.41 -15.10 21.02
N VAL A 341 -4.80 -14.73 19.88
CA VAL A 341 -3.41 -15.07 19.57
C VAL A 341 -2.45 -14.32 20.51
N LEU A 342 -2.70 -13.05 20.80
CA LEU A 342 -1.92 -12.27 21.76
C LEU A 342 -2.02 -12.85 23.18
N LYS A 343 -3.23 -13.22 23.61
CA LYS A 343 -3.44 -13.87 24.91
C LYS A 343 -2.67 -15.18 25.01
N ASP A 344 -2.74 -16.01 23.97
CA ASP A 344 -1.97 -17.26 23.94
C ASP A 344 -0.46 -17.01 23.88
N ALA A 345 -0.02 -15.93 23.25
CA ALA A 345 1.38 -15.53 23.24
C ALA A 345 1.92 -15.11 24.62
N GLY A 346 1.03 -14.91 25.61
CA GLY A 346 1.39 -14.51 26.97
C GLY A 346 1.14 -13.03 27.26
N PHE A 347 0.46 -12.31 26.36
CA PHE A 347 0.08 -10.92 26.62
C PHE A 347 -1.17 -10.85 27.51
N GLU A 348 -1.09 -10.06 28.58
CA GLU A 348 -2.20 -9.77 29.49
C GLU A 348 -3.22 -8.82 28.84
N THR A 349 -4.13 -9.36 28.02
CA THR A 349 -5.11 -8.59 27.24
C THR A 349 -5.97 -7.66 28.08
N ASP A 350 -6.30 -8.05 29.32
CA ASP A 350 -7.10 -7.23 30.24
C ASP A 350 -6.38 -5.93 30.61
N GLN A 351 -5.04 -5.97 30.73
CA GLN A 351 -4.23 -4.78 30.98
C GLN A 351 -4.12 -3.88 29.74
N GLY A 352 -4.07 -4.48 28.55
CA GLY A 352 -4.16 -3.73 27.29
C GLY A 352 -5.51 -3.01 27.14
N MET A 353 -6.59 -3.66 27.56
CA MET A 353 -7.95 -3.10 27.51
C MET A 353 -8.16 -1.98 28.53
N SER A 354 -7.68 -2.17 29.77
CA SER A 354 -7.78 -1.18 30.85
C SER A 354 -6.82 0.02 30.67
N GLY A 355 -5.79 -0.13 29.84
CA GLY A 355 -4.75 0.87 29.61
C GLY A 355 -3.62 0.85 30.64
N THR A 356 -3.58 -0.16 31.53
CA THR A 356 -2.55 -0.31 32.57
C THR A 356 -1.29 -1.03 32.09
N SER A 357 -1.32 -1.66 30.91
CA SER A 357 -0.13 -2.30 30.32
C SER A 357 0.93 -1.27 29.90
N GLU A 358 2.21 -1.62 30.00
CA GLU A 358 3.31 -0.83 29.40
C GLU A 358 3.22 -0.84 27.87
N VAL A 359 2.84 -1.97 27.27
CA VAL A 359 2.55 -2.08 25.83
C VAL A 359 1.43 -1.11 25.48
N LYS A 360 1.70 -0.16 24.57
CA LYS A 360 0.72 0.80 24.06
C LYS A 360 0.31 0.54 22.63
N HIS A 361 1.14 -0.18 21.87
CA HIS A 361 0.96 -0.41 20.45
C HIS A 361 1.25 -1.87 20.07
N VAL A 362 0.50 -2.33 19.07
CA VAL A 362 0.80 -3.57 18.34
C VAL A 362 1.29 -3.17 16.95
N GLN A 363 2.53 -3.50 16.66
CA GLN A 363 3.17 -3.23 15.37
C GLN A 363 3.05 -4.47 14.48
N PHE A 364 2.74 -4.25 13.21
CA PHE A 364 2.60 -5.28 12.19
C PHE A 364 3.67 -5.05 11.12
N ASN A 365 4.40 -6.10 10.76
CA ASN A 365 5.34 -6.08 9.65
C ASN A 365 4.97 -7.16 8.62
N GLY A 366 5.03 -6.77 7.34
CA GLY A 366 4.85 -7.67 6.21
C GLY A 366 6.20 -8.09 5.61
N MET A 367 6.21 -9.19 4.86
CA MET A 367 7.40 -9.73 4.20
C MET A 367 8.08 -8.77 3.21
N GLU A 368 7.32 -7.83 2.65
CA GLU A 368 7.81 -6.77 1.77
C GLU A 368 8.38 -5.56 2.53
N ALA A 369 8.56 -5.69 3.85
CA ALA A 369 9.00 -4.67 4.80
C ALA A 369 8.03 -3.50 5.01
N TYR A 370 6.78 -3.61 4.54
CA TYR A 370 5.74 -2.67 4.92
C TYR A 370 5.38 -2.85 6.41
N GLY A 371 5.40 -1.75 7.16
CA GLY A 371 5.08 -1.73 8.58
C GLY A 371 3.97 -0.74 8.91
N ALA A 372 3.18 -1.05 9.94
CA ALA A 372 2.21 -0.14 10.54
C ALA A 372 1.93 -0.54 11.99
N SER A 373 1.22 0.29 12.76
CA SER A 373 0.78 -0.09 14.10
C SER A 373 -0.61 0.43 14.46
N ILE A 374 -1.25 -0.27 15.37
CA ILE A 374 -2.51 0.14 16.01
C ILE A 374 -2.33 0.28 17.52
N PRO A 375 -3.16 1.07 18.21
CA PRO A 375 -3.18 1.07 19.66
C PRO A 375 -3.52 -0.32 20.21
N VAL A 376 -2.86 -0.73 21.30
CA VAL A 376 -3.06 -2.03 21.94
C VAL A 376 -4.53 -2.25 22.30
N ARG A 377 -5.21 -1.18 22.74
CA ARG A 377 -6.63 -1.21 23.08
C ARG A 377 -7.47 -1.70 21.90
N LYS A 378 -7.20 -1.25 20.68
CA LYS A 378 -7.90 -1.73 19.47
C LYS A 378 -7.58 -3.19 19.17
N ALA A 379 -6.34 -3.62 19.39
CA ALA A 379 -5.90 -4.99 19.13
C ALA A 379 -6.58 -6.03 20.02
N VAL A 380 -6.88 -5.67 21.28
CA VAL A 380 -7.47 -6.57 22.28
C VAL A 380 -8.94 -6.32 22.58
N ASP A 381 -9.56 -5.29 22.00
CA ASP A 381 -10.97 -4.99 22.21
C ASP A 381 -11.84 -6.16 21.72
N PRO A 382 -12.67 -6.79 22.60
CA PRO A 382 -13.58 -7.85 22.20
C PRO A 382 -14.64 -7.42 21.16
N GLN A 383 -14.85 -6.11 20.98
CA GLN A 383 -15.71 -5.52 19.95
C GLN A 383 -14.90 -4.92 18.78
N GLY A 384 -13.58 -5.04 18.84
CA GLY A 384 -12.66 -4.50 17.85
C GLY A 384 -12.57 -5.33 16.58
N ASP A 385 -12.91 -6.62 16.64
CA ASP A 385 -12.94 -7.56 15.51
C ASP A 385 -11.63 -7.57 14.68
N VAL A 386 -10.48 -7.33 15.33
CA VAL A 386 -9.18 -7.35 14.63
C VAL A 386 -8.81 -8.80 14.32
N LEU A 387 -8.65 -9.09 13.03
CA LEU A 387 -8.38 -10.44 12.53
C LEU A 387 -6.97 -10.59 11.99
N LEU A 388 -6.40 -11.76 12.22
CA LEU A 388 -5.37 -12.35 11.38
C LEU A 388 -6.08 -13.21 10.33
N ALA A 389 -6.33 -12.63 9.17
CA ALA A 389 -7.14 -13.20 8.11
C ALA A 389 -6.30 -14.04 7.14
N TYR A 390 -6.83 -15.20 6.77
CA TYR A 390 -6.30 -16.12 5.76
C TYR A 390 -7.31 -16.45 4.64
N GLY A 391 -8.56 -15.99 4.78
CA GLY A 391 -9.59 -16.09 3.75
C GLY A 391 -10.30 -14.76 3.49
N MET A 392 -10.88 -14.63 2.29
CA MET A 392 -11.59 -13.46 1.80
C MET A 392 -12.74 -13.87 0.87
N ASN A 393 -13.95 -13.46 1.21
CA ASN A 393 -15.20 -13.81 0.52
C ASN A 393 -15.39 -15.33 0.30
N GLY A 394 -15.07 -16.12 1.33
CA GLY A 394 -15.20 -17.58 1.32
C GLY A 394 -14.16 -18.32 0.46
N GLN A 395 -13.12 -17.62 -0.01
CA GLN A 395 -11.99 -18.18 -0.75
C GLN A 395 -10.67 -17.92 -0.01
N PRO A 396 -9.59 -18.66 -0.28
CA PRO A 396 -8.25 -18.29 0.16
C PRO A 396 -7.93 -16.84 -0.26
N LEU A 397 -7.11 -16.14 0.53
CA LEU A 397 -6.68 -14.79 0.18
C LEU A 397 -6.05 -14.75 -1.22
N PRO A 398 -6.46 -13.83 -2.10
CA PRO A 398 -5.70 -13.57 -3.32
C PRO A 398 -4.31 -13.01 -2.98
N ARG A 399 -3.31 -13.29 -3.83
CA ARG A 399 -1.93 -12.83 -3.61
C ARG A 399 -1.83 -11.32 -3.39
N ASP A 400 -2.52 -10.50 -4.18
CA ASP A 400 -2.56 -9.04 -4.02
C ASP A 400 -3.12 -8.55 -2.68
N HIS A 401 -3.94 -9.38 -2.04
CA HIS A 401 -4.62 -9.05 -0.81
C HIS A 401 -3.98 -9.68 0.42
N GLY A 402 -2.77 -10.23 0.30
CA GLY A 402 -1.95 -10.63 1.43
C GLY A 402 -1.86 -12.13 1.67
N TYR A 403 -2.01 -12.96 0.64
CA TYR A 403 -1.82 -14.41 0.76
C TYR A 403 -0.45 -14.76 1.40
N PRO A 404 -0.40 -15.66 2.40
CA PRO A 404 -1.50 -16.42 2.95
C PRO A 404 -2.10 -15.82 4.23
N LEU A 405 -1.50 -14.75 4.78
CA LEU A 405 -1.91 -14.15 6.04
C LEU A 405 -1.81 -12.61 6.00
N ARG A 406 -2.85 -11.93 6.49
CA ARG A 406 -2.87 -10.48 6.66
C ARG A 406 -3.51 -10.06 7.97
N ALA A 407 -3.21 -8.85 8.42
CA ALA A 407 -4.04 -8.16 9.40
C ALA A 407 -5.27 -7.52 8.73
N ILE A 408 -6.40 -7.54 9.42
CA ILE A 408 -7.61 -6.76 9.12
C ILE A 408 -7.98 -5.98 10.38
N VAL A 409 -8.07 -4.65 10.27
CA VAL A 409 -8.38 -3.75 11.38
C VAL A 409 -9.68 -2.98 11.05
N PRO A 410 -10.85 -3.51 11.43
CA PRO A 410 -12.13 -2.87 11.10
C PRO A 410 -12.25 -1.45 11.65
N GLY A 411 -12.83 -0.55 10.85
CA GLY A 411 -13.04 0.87 11.19
C GLY A 411 -11.77 1.74 11.11
N HIS A 412 -10.62 1.16 10.78
CA HIS A 412 -9.36 1.88 10.60
C HIS A 412 -9.03 2.05 9.12
N VAL A 413 -8.20 3.06 8.81
CA VAL A 413 -7.63 3.23 7.49
C VAL A 413 -6.91 1.96 7.04
N ALA A 414 -7.10 1.59 5.78
CA ALA A 414 -6.58 0.32 5.25
C ALA A 414 -5.05 0.18 5.34
N ALA A 415 -4.33 1.29 5.48
CA ALA A 415 -2.89 1.32 5.71
C ALA A 415 -2.45 0.56 6.98
N ARG A 416 -3.34 0.34 7.95
CA ARG A 416 -3.06 -0.43 9.18
C ARG A 416 -3.37 -1.93 9.05
N SER A 417 -4.04 -2.34 7.97
CA SER A 417 -4.35 -3.75 7.66
C SER A 417 -3.21 -4.34 6.83
N VAL A 418 -2.05 -4.57 7.47
CA VAL A 418 -0.81 -5.03 6.82
C VAL A 418 -1.02 -6.38 6.12
N LYS A 419 -0.52 -6.47 4.89
CA LYS A 419 -0.57 -7.69 4.05
C LYS A 419 0.71 -8.50 4.19
N TRP A 420 0.64 -9.78 3.84
CA TRP A 420 1.80 -10.68 3.83
C TRP A 420 2.49 -10.68 5.20
N LEU A 421 1.67 -10.76 6.26
CA LEU A 421 2.08 -10.54 7.64
C LEU A 421 2.99 -11.66 8.12
N ASN A 422 4.20 -11.33 8.57
CA ASN A 422 5.16 -12.30 9.10
C ASN A 422 5.61 -11.99 10.54
N GLN A 423 5.41 -10.76 11.03
CA GLN A 423 5.79 -10.41 12.39
C GLN A 423 4.80 -9.45 13.04
N ILE A 424 4.59 -9.65 14.34
CA ILE A 424 3.90 -8.75 15.25
C ILE A 424 4.84 -8.42 16.41
N THR A 425 4.95 -7.15 16.76
CA THR A 425 5.77 -6.70 17.91
C THR A 425 4.91 -5.87 18.86
N LEU A 426 4.93 -6.21 20.14
CA LEU A 426 4.29 -5.44 21.20
C LEU A 426 5.28 -4.38 21.68
N SER A 427 4.86 -3.12 21.67
CA SER A 427 5.75 -2.00 21.94
C SER A 427 5.07 -0.90 22.74
N GLU A 428 5.87 -0.13 23.47
CA GLU A 428 5.47 1.15 24.06
C GLU A 428 5.22 2.22 23.00
N ASP A 429 5.88 2.10 21.83
CA ASP A 429 5.87 3.08 20.76
C ASP A 429 5.12 2.61 19.52
N GLU A 430 4.61 3.58 18.74
CA GLU A 430 4.15 3.31 17.38
C GLU A 430 5.26 2.70 16.50
N SER A 431 4.86 1.98 15.45
CA SER A 431 5.79 1.50 14.43
C SER A 431 6.70 2.63 13.93
N THR A 432 8.00 2.35 13.90
CA THR A 432 9.02 3.26 13.39
C THR A 432 9.05 3.34 11.86
N SER A 433 8.25 2.52 11.18
CA SER A 433 8.16 2.49 9.73
C SER A 433 7.82 3.86 9.12
N GLN A 434 8.38 4.12 7.93
CA GLN A 434 8.14 5.39 7.23
C GLN A 434 6.64 5.66 7.00
N TRP A 435 5.84 4.62 6.76
CA TRP A 435 4.40 4.76 6.49
C TRP A 435 3.57 5.07 7.74
N GLN A 436 4.08 4.73 8.94
CA GLN A 436 3.47 5.15 10.20
C GLN A 436 3.93 6.56 10.60
N ARG A 437 5.23 6.85 10.48
CA ARG A 437 5.84 8.09 11.00
C ARG A 437 5.76 9.27 10.04
N LYS A 438 5.99 9.05 8.75
CA LYS A 438 6.21 10.09 7.71
C LYS A 438 5.24 9.98 6.52
N ASP A 439 4.15 9.23 6.66
CA ASP A 439 3.03 9.18 5.72
C ASP A 439 1.72 9.00 6.50
N TYR A 440 0.57 9.04 5.82
CA TYR A 440 -0.75 8.79 6.40
C TYR A 440 -1.06 9.64 7.62
N LYS A 441 -0.79 10.94 7.50
CA LYS A 441 -1.12 11.98 8.48
C LYS A 441 -1.87 13.12 7.78
N CYS A 442 -2.73 13.80 8.52
CA CYS A 442 -3.48 14.96 8.03
C CYS A 442 -2.81 16.26 8.47
N PHE A 443 -2.65 17.18 7.52
CA PHE A 443 -2.09 18.51 7.75
C PHE A 443 -3.08 19.59 7.31
N GLY A 444 -2.91 20.80 7.84
CA GLY A 444 -3.74 21.94 7.47
C GLY A 444 -3.51 22.36 6.00
N PRO A 445 -4.52 22.95 5.34
CA PRO A 445 -4.47 23.27 3.91
C PRO A 445 -3.39 24.28 3.50
N ASN A 446 -2.81 25.00 4.46
CA ASN A 446 -1.76 26.00 4.25
C ASN A 446 -0.36 25.56 4.72
N GLN A 447 -0.20 24.31 5.17
CA GLN A 447 1.09 23.79 5.63
C GLN A 447 1.89 23.20 4.46
N THR A 448 2.81 23.98 3.90
CA THR A 448 3.69 23.54 2.79
C THR A 448 4.98 22.88 3.25
N LYS A 449 5.44 23.20 4.46
CA LYS A 449 6.48 22.46 5.19
C LYS A 449 5.80 21.80 6.38
N VAL A 450 5.71 20.47 6.34
CA VAL A 450 4.99 19.70 7.34
C VAL A 450 5.93 19.20 8.43
N ASP A 451 5.45 19.28 9.67
CA ASP A 451 6.13 18.71 10.83
C ASP A 451 5.41 17.40 11.19
N TRP A 452 6.00 16.28 10.77
CA TRP A 452 5.39 14.97 10.90
C TRP A 452 5.15 14.53 12.34
N GLU A 453 5.90 15.07 13.31
CA GLU A 453 5.74 14.71 14.72
C GLU A 453 4.52 15.38 15.36
N LYS A 454 4.00 16.46 14.75
CA LYS A 454 2.85 17.22 15.28
C LYS A 454 1.49 16.68 14.85
N ALA A 455 1.46 15.81 13.86
CA ALA A 455 0.22 15.18 13.40
C ALA A 455 0.15 13.73 13.92
N PRO A 456 -1.01 13.27 14.40
CA PRO A 456 -1.21 11.85 14.71
C PRO A 456 -1.26 11.04 13.41
N ALA A 457 -0.82 9.78 13.48
CA ALA A 457 -1.07 8.81 12.43
C ALA A 457 -2.58 8.60 12.25
N ILE A 458 -3.07 8.58 11.01
CA ILE A 458 -4.48 8.27 10.74
C ILE A 458 -4.74 6.83 11.24
N GLN A 459 -5.72 6.69 12.14
CA GLN A 459 -6.23 5.42 12.61
C GLN A 459 -7.65 5.27 12.05
N GLU A 460 -8.65 5.78 12.75
CA GLU A 460 -10.03 5.84 12.25
C GLU A 460 -10.20 6.86 11.11
N LEU A 461 -11.12 6.58 10.20
CA LEU A 461 -11.47 7.47 9.09
C LEU A 461 -12.74 8.27 9.39
N PRO A 462 -12.81 9.55 8.97
CA PRO A 462 -14.04 10.33 9.08
C PRO A 462 -15.14 9.76 8.17
N VAL A 463 -16.37 10.22 8.37
CA VAL A 463 -17.51 9.86 7.51
C VAL A 463 -17.20 10.15 6.04
N GLN A 464 -17.57 9.21 5.17
CA GLN A 464 -17.32 9.29 3.74
C GLN A 464 -18.53 8.80 2.93
N SER A 465 -18.75 9.45 1.78
CA SER A 465 -19.69 9.00 0.75
C SER A 465 -19.24 9.46 -0.64
N ALA A 466 -19.71 8.74 -1.66
CA ALA A 466 -19.57 9.10 -3.06
C ALA A 466 -20.77 8.57 -3.86
N ALA A 467 -21.22 9.35 -4.84
CA ALA A 467 -22.10 8.85 -5.90
C ALA A 467 -21.27 7.96 -6.84
N THR A 468 -21.83 6.83 -7.25
CA THR A 468 -21.14 5.81 -8.06
C THR A 468 -21.87 5.48 -9.35
N ASP A 469 -23.01 6.11 -9.58
CA ASP A 469 -23.76 6.04 -10.82
C ASP A 469 -23.07 6.88 -11.91
N GLU A 470 -22.85 6.28 -13.06
CA GLU A 470 -22.28 6.96 -14.24
C GLU A 470 -23.33 7.77 -15.02
N VAL A 471 -24.57 7.83 -14.53
CA VAL A 471 -25.71 8.50 -15.17
C VAL A 471 -25.64 10.01 -14.93
N TYR A 472 -24.52 10.63 -15.28
CA TYR A 472 -24.33 12.07 -15.16
C TYR A 472 -25.09 12.87 -16.23
N ASN A 473 -25.77 12.22 -17.20
CA ASN A 473 -26.42 12.90 -18.34
C ASN A 473 -27.62 12.17 -19.00
N CYS A 474 -28.19 11.11 -18.42
CA CYS A 474 -29.41 10.53 -18.98
C CYS A 474 -30.63 11.05 -18.22
N GLN A 475 -31.54 11.72 -18.93
CA GLN A 475 -32.85 12.04 -18.40
C GLN A 475 -33.61 10.72 -18.18
N PRO A 476 -34.00 10.36 -16.94
CA PRO A 476 -34.73 9.13 -16.69
C PRO A 476 -36.08 9.18 -17.44
N GLU A 477 -36.47 8.06 -18.07
CA GLU A 477 -37.75 7.95 -18.80
C GLU A 477 -38.97 8.23 -17.92
N SER A 478 -38.84 8.10 -16.59
CA SER A 478 -39.89 8.41 -15.62
C SER A 478 -39.34 8.94 -14.30
N HIS A 479 -40.17 9.68 -13.55
CA HIS A 479 -39.82 10.21 -12.21
C HIS A 479 -39.44 9.14 -11.18
N ALA A 480 -39.91 7.89 -11.34
CA ALA A 480 -39.56 6.79 -10.45
C ALA A 480 -38.10 6.33 -10.62
N ALA A 481 -37.51 6.51 -11.81
CA ALA A 481 -36.12 6.19 -12.09
C ALA A 481 -35.14 7.31 -11.65
N THR A 482 -35.64 8.49 -11.27
CA THR A 482 -34.84 9.65 -10.85
C THR A 482 -34.27 9.52 -9.43
N TRP A 483 -34.68 8.50 -8.66
CA TRP A 483 -34.27 8.35 -7.26
C TRP A 483 -33.63 6.98 -7.01
N ASN A 484 -32.31 6.90 -7.19
CA ASN A 484 -31.52 5.74 -6.79
C ASN A 484 -30.19 6.20 -6.17
N PHE A 485 -30.21 6.54 -4.88
CA PHE A 485 -28.99 6.82 -4.12
C PHE A 485 -28.19 5.52 -3.92
N ARG A 486 -27.50 5.04 -4.95
CA ARG A 486 -26.47 4.00 -4.80
C ARG A 486 -25.16 4.67 -4.39
N GLY A 487 -25.05 4.90 -3.08
CA GLY A 487 -23.81 5.34 -2.43
C GLY A 487 -23.35 4.31 -1.41
N ASN A 488 -22.08 3.93 -1.48
CA ASN A 488 -21.45 3.11 -0.44
C ASN A 488 -21.10 4.00 0.76
N LEU A 489 -21.73 3.75 1.92
CA LEU A 489 -21.52 4.50 3.16
C LEU A 489 -20.67 3.65 4.10
N ALA A 490 -19.44 4.10 4.35
CA ALA A 490 -18.40 3.30 5.01
C ALA A 490 -18.50 3.21 6.55
N ASN A 491 -19.45 3.88 7.21
CA ASN A 491 -19.64 3.78 8.66
C ASN A 491 -21.13 3.67 9.03
N ALA A 492 -21.43 2.85 10.05
CA ALA A 492 -22.78 2.61 10.51
C ALA A 492 -23.32 3.78 11.37
N TRP A 493 -24.56 4.17 11.08
CA TRP A 493 -25.47 5.11 11.78
C TRP A 493 -25.52 6.60 11.35
N HIS A 494 -26.72 6.93 10.82
CA HIS A 494 -27.58 8.13 10.74
C HIS A 494 -27.25 9.47 10.03
N ARG A 495 -28.20 9.79 9.13
CA ARG A 495 -28.62 11.06 8.51
C ARG A 495 -27.54 11.89 7.82
N VAL A 496 -27.47 11.77 6.49
CA VAL A 496 -26.87 12.79 5.64
C VAL A 496 -27.94 13.85 5.41
N GLN A 497 -27.73 15.07 5.90
CA GLN A 497 -28.49 16.23 5.40
C GLN A 497 -27.94 16.56 4.00
N VAL A 498 -28.76 16.29 2.99
CA VAL A 498 -28.51 16.79 1.64
C VAL A 498 -28.94 18.25 1.63
N CYS A 499 -28.00 19.17 1.49
CA CYS A 499 -28.29 20.59 1.38
C CYS A 499 -29.05 20.85 0.07
N SER A 500 -30.34 21.13 0.16
CA SER A 500 -31.16 21.53 -0.99
C SER A 500 -30.78 22.91 -1.53
N GLU A 501 -30.04 23.72 -0.76
CA GLU A 501 -29.61 25.06 -1.16
C GLU A 501 -28.39 25.07 -2.10
N CYS A 502 -27.74 23.91 -2.31
CA CYS A 502 -26.68 23.76 -3.31
C CYS A 502 -27.24 23.51 -4.73
N ALA A 503 -28.56 23.32 -4.87
CA ALA A 503 -29.23 23.28 -6.16
C ALA A 503 -29.75 24.70 -6.49
N PRO A 504 -29.53 25.22 -7.71
CA PRO A 504 -30.05 26.53 -8.08
C PRO A 504 -31.59 26.49 -8.06
N GLU A 505 -32.15 27.16 -7.06
CA GLU A 505 -33.54 27.63 -6.86
C GLU A 505 -34.67 26.90 -7.61
N LYS A 506 -35.46 26.07 -6.90
CA LYS A 506 -36.84 26.39 -6.46
C LYS A 506 -37.65 25.19 -5.95
N ASN A 507 -38.46 25.51 -4.94
CA ASN A 507 -39.72 24.90 -4.50
C ASN A 507 -39.69 23.67 -3.56
N ASN A 508 -40.07 23.95 -2.31
CA ASN A 508 -40.89 23.16 -1.39
C ASN A 508 -41.04 21.67 -1.71
N LYS A 509 -40.45 20.80 -0.87
CA LYS A 509 -41.07 19.54 -0.42
C LYS A 509 -40.33 18.88 0.75
N GLN A 510 -41.13 18.13 1.50
CA GLN A 510 -40.92 17.47 2.80
C GLN A 510 -39.61 16.69 2.95
N GLU A 511 -39.04 16.72 4.17
CA GLU A 511 -38.01 15.78 4.61
C GLU A 511 -38.64 14.39 4.84
N GLU A 512 -38.13 13.35 4.18
CA GLU A 512 -38.41 11.94 4.51
C GLU A 512 -37.14 11.19 4.93
N VAL A 513 -37.30 10.27 5.89
CA VAL A 513 -36.25 9.46 6.51
C VAL A 513 -36.00 8.20 5.68
N VAL A 514 -34.74 7.93 5.33
CA VAL A 514 -34.35 6.76 4.52
C VAL A 514 -34.02 5.55 5.40
N GLU A 515 -34.66 4.41 5.14
CA GLU A 515 -34.38 3.11 5.76
C GLU A 515 -33.39 2.29 4.90
N LYS A 516 -32.34 1.73 5.52
CA LYS A 516 -31.31 0.91 4.85
C LYS A 516 -31.70 -0.58 4.82
N LYS A 517 -31.57 -1.24 3.67
CA LYS A 517 -31.61 -2.71 3.57
C LYS A 517 -30.29 -3.31 4.11
N LYS A 518 -30.36 -4.00 5.25
CA LYS A 518 -29.39 -5.03 5.63
C LYS A 518 -29.89 -6.33 4.99
N GLY A 519 -29.16 -6.87 4.01
CA GLY A 519 -29.51 -8.15 3.40
C GLY A 519 -29.55 -9.24 4.48
N ARG A 520 -30.73 -9.79 4.75
CA ARG A 520 -30.87 -11.11 5.35
C ARG A 520 -30.89 -12.10 4.21
N ASN A 521 -29.95 -13.03 4.20
CA ASN A 521 -30.18 -14.42 3.79
C ASN A 521 -29.46 -15.29 4.80
#